data_AF-A0AAD5BC76-F1
#
_entry.id   AF-A0AAD5BC76-F1
#
_cell.length_a   1.000
_cell.length_b   1.000
_cell.length_c   1.000
_cell.angle_alpha   90.00
_cell.angle_beta   90.00
_cell.angle_gamma   90.00
#
_symmetry.space_group_name_H-M   'P 1'
#
loop_
_entity.id
_entity.type
_entity.pdbx_description
1 polymer ?
#
loop_
_entity_poly.entity_id
_entity_poly.type
_entity_poly.pdbx_seq_one_letter_code
_entity_poly.pdbx_strand_id
1 'polypeptide(L)'
;MYIQSILCVLAFAQLISASAFTFILGAKEKSCFYVFTEKPSTQIRYYFAVQSGGSFDVDYVISDPNQNVIYQENKKRHGDFVFPAQIPGEYEFCFSNTMSTYSEKVVDFEIEVEDEGTGSKGVKASLPNQPNAKPLAHVENMRATVDNIESQLDGLTKTLQFYKTRNSRNQATVQSTESRIFYFSVFEVLLMVDVTSLNAEQFSRSSSPKPTLQSLDQDNSDDERLNSDEDEDEEVEEQQLQKHSLDVDTEDQLARESDITVSNIKSSQAEYRGFTIYVLSSLALVLYVSWTLIPPATLHKLSIDYYPDKYWSIAIPSYSLMLMLFVYWFLALYNTEVLTLPLDNINTFVDEYTQFPSNNELSLVGHNQVIKDYIHQAPSGVWDLPITMVNEVLYDDSD
;
A
#
# COMPACT_ATOMS: atom_id res chain seq x y z
N MET A 1 -25.30 30.39 -16.94
CA MET A 1 -24.31 31.15 -16.15
C MET A 1 -24.21 30.67 -14.70
N TYR A 2 -25.32 30.51 -13.96
CA TYR A 2 -25.28 30.05 -12.57
C TYR A 2 -24.80 28.60 -12.36
N ILE A 3 -25.14 27.68 -13.26
CA ILE A 3 -24.71 26.26 -13.18
C ILE A 3 -23.19 26.13 -13.30
N GLN A 4 -22.56 26.97 -14.11
CA GLN A 4 -21.12 26.95 -14.36
C GLN A 4 -20.33 27.50 -13.15
N SER A 5 -20.86 28.53 -12.46
CA SER A 5 -20.32 28.97 -11.17
C SER A 5 -20.50 27.93 -10.06
N ILE A 6 -21.64 27.23 -10.03
CA ILE A 6 -21.90 26.17 -9.04
C ILE A 6 -20.95 24.97 -9.25
N LEU A 7 -20.68 24.58 -10.49
CA LEU A 7 -19.73 23.52 -10.83
C LEU A 7 -18.29 23.90 -10.43
N CYS A 8 -17.91 25.17 -10.63
CA CYS A 8 -16.60 25.70 -10.20
C CYS A 8 -16.44 25.71 -8.67
N VAL A 9 -17.50 26.08 -7.93
CA VAL A 9 -17.48 26.12 -6.46
C VAL A 9 -17.47 24.70 -5.87
N LEU A 10 -18.19 23.74 -6.49
CA LEU A 10 -18.16 22.33 -6.09
C LEU A 10 -16.81 21.66 -6.40
N ALA A 11 -16.13 22.05 -7.47
CA ALA A 11 -14.77 21.59 -7.77
C ALA A 11 -13.74 22.07 -6.74
N PHE A 12 -13.91 23.27 -6.18
CA PHE A 12 -13.04 23.79 -5.12
C PHE A 12 -13.30 23.16 -3.74
N ALA A 13 -14.49 22.60 -3.49
CA ALA A 13 -14.87 22.03 -2.19
C ALA A 13 -14.27 20.63 -1.90
N GLN A 14 -13.68 19.97 -2.90
CA GLN A 14 -13.08 18.63 -2.79
C GLN A 14 -11.66 18.63 -2.15
N LEU A 15 -11.15 19.78 -1.73
CA LEU A 15 -9.75 19.96 -1.30
C LEU A 15 -9.48 19.81 0.21
N ILE A 16 -10.50 19.56 1.04
CA ILE A 16 -10.31 19.54 2.50
C ILE A 16 -10.25 18.09 3.00
N SER A 17 -9.04 17.64 3.31
CA SER A 17 -8.76 16.43 4.09
C SER A 17 -8.23 16.86 5.46
N ALA A 18 -8.79 16.29 6.52
CA ALA A 18 -8.27 16.46 7.89
C ALA A 18 -7.28 15.34 8.21
N SER A 19 -6.11 15.69 8.74
CA SER A 19 -5.08 14.75 9.20
C SER A 19 -5.10 14.57 10.72
N ALA A 20 -4.47 13.49 11.20
CA ALA A 20 -3.98 13.36 12.58
C ALA A 20 -3.02 14.54 12.92
N PHE A 21 -2.51 14.64 14.16
CA PHE A 21 -1.80 15.82 14.72
C PHE A 21 -0.42 16.09 14.07
N THR A 22 -0.45 16.33 12.76
CA THR A 22 0.62 16.78 11.92
C THR A 22 0.48 18.29 11.82
N PHE A 23 1.51 19.03 12.21
CA PHE A 23 1.48 20.49 12.18
C PHE A 23 2.48 21.05 11.17
N ILE A 24 2.21 22.27 10.71
CA ILE A 24 3.07 22.99 9.78
C ILE A 24 3.95 23.94 10.60
N LEU A 25 5.26 23.82 10.46
CA LEU A 25 6.30 24.64 11.08
C LEU A 25 6.85 25.61 10.04
N GLY A 26 6.55 26.91 10.18
CA GLY A 26 6.97 27.94 9.23
C GLY A 26 8.48 28.14 9.14
N ALA A 27 8.91 28.95 8.17
CA ALA A 27 10.33 29.30 8.02
C ALA A 27 10.78 30.22 9.18
N LYS A 28 11.92 29.88 9.81
CA LYS A 28 12.44 30.57 11.01
C LYS A 28 11.48 30.58 12.21
N GLU A 29 10.49 29.68 12.22
CA GLU A 29 9.54 29.54 13.31
C GLU A 29 10.02 28.50 14.32
N LYS A 30 9.60 28.67 15.58
CA LYS A 30 9.77 27.70 16.66
C LYS A 30 8.40 27.44 17.27
N SER A 31 7.99 26.18 17.34
CA SER A 31 6.72 25.74 17.92
C SER A 31 6.98 24.78 19.07
N CYS A 32 6.30 24.98 20.20
CA CYS A 32 6.51 24.20 21.41
C CYS A 32 5.20 23.61 21.92
N PHE A 33 5.30 22.40 22.47
CA PHE A 33 4.21 21.62 23.03
C PHE A 33 4.56 21.23 24.47
N TYR A 34 3.55 21.14 25.34
CA TYR A 34 3.76 20.96 26.77
C TYR A 34 2.99 19.74 27.28
N VAL A 35 3.61 18.99 28.17
CA VAL A 35 3.01 17.82 28.82
C VAL A 35 3.31 17.84 30.31
N PHE A 36 2.29 17.60 31.11
CA PHE A 36 2.39 17.64 32.57
C PHE A 36 2.52 16.23 33.16
N THR A 37 3.46 16.04 34.10
CA THR A 37 3.60 14.80 34.87
C THR A 37 3.38 15.05 36.36
N GLU A 38 2.49 14.26 36.98
CA GLU A 38 2.16 14.37 38.41
C GLU A 38 3.17 13.66 39.32
N LYS A 39 3.77 12.56 38.84
CA LYS A 39 4.67 11.72 39.62
C LYS A 39 6.11 11.79 39.09
N PRO A 40 7.12 11.67 39.97
CA PRO A 40 8.49 11.47 39.54
C PRO A 40 8.65 10.07 38.92
N SER A 41 9.56 9.96 37.96
CA SER A 41 9.91 8.76 37.20
C SER A 41 8.81 8.20 36.27
N THR A 42 7.82 9.00 35.87
CA THR A 42 6.83 8.62 34.85
C THR A 42 7.50 8.48 33.48
N GLN A 43 7.23 7.40 32.73
CA GLN A 43 7.81 7.22 31.39
C GLN A 43 7.08 8.10 30.37
N ILE A 44 7.83 8.90 29.63
CA ILE A 44 7.32 9.66 28.49
C ILE A 44 7.91 9.06 27.22
N ARG A 45 7.04 8.65 26.29
CA ARG A 45 7.40 8.28 24.92
C ARG A 45 7.19 9.49 24.02
N TYR A 46 8.21 9.82 23.25
CA TYR A 46 8.19 10.91 22.30
C TYR A 46 8.62 10.41 20.92
N TYR A 47 7.74 10.63 19.95
CA TYR A 47 7.93 10.29 18.56
C TYR A 47 7.77 11.52 17.68
N PHE A 48 8.64 11.68 16.67
CA PHE A 48 8.43 12.65 15.60
C PHE A 48 9.00 12.18 14.26
N ALA A 49 8.40 12.65 13.18
CA ALA A 49 8.87 12.48 11.81
C ALA A 49 8.56 13.70 10.95
N VAL A 50 9.54 14.18 10.19
CA VAL A 50 9.36 15.25 9.21
C VAL A 50 8.78 14.64 7.93
N GLN A 51 7.55 15.01 7.60
CA GLN A 51 6.80 14.49 6.45
C GLN A 51 7.15 15.21 5.16
N SER A 52 7.37 16.52 5.20
CA SER A 52 7.74 17.32 4.02
C SER A 52 8.44 18.64 4.37
N GLY A 53 9.14 19.22 3.38
CA GLY A 53 9.78 20.54 3.46
C GLY A 53 11.33 20.51 3.47
N GLY A 54 11.95 21.26 2.56
CA GLY A 54 13.41 21.45 2.51
C GLY A 54 14.22 20.14 2.46
N SER A 55 15.13 19.97 3.44
CA SER A 55 16.00 18.79 3.61
C SER A 55 15.40 17.68 4.48
N PHE A 56 14.10 17.77 4.80
CA PHE A 56 13.37 16.86 5.69
C PHE A 56 13.99 16.76 7.09
N ASP A 57 14.59 17.84 7.58
CA ASP A 57 15.27 17.91 8.88
C ASP A 57 14.64 18.94 9.81
N VAL A 58 14.74 18.77 11.12
CA VAL A 58 14.29 19.76 12.11
C VAL A 58 15.22 19.74 13.31
N ASP A 59 15.34 20.88 13.98
CA ASP A 59 16.04 20.98 15.26
C ASP A 59 15.00 20.80 16.36
N TYR A 60 15.23 19.90 17.31
CA TYR A 60 14.31 19.68 18.43
C TYR A 60 15.02 19.87 19.77
N VAL A 61 14.28 20.35 20.75
CA VAL A 61 14.76 20.59 22.11
C VAL A 61 13.69 20.11 23.09
N ILE A 62 14.10 19.33 24.07
CA ILE A 62 13.26 18.84 25.15
C ILE A 62 13.80 19.39 26.46
N SER A 63 12.95 20.09 27.21
CA SER A 63 13.31 20.74 28.47
C SER A 63 12.50 20.17 29.62
N ASP A 64 13.12 20.09 30.80
CA ASP A 64 12.45 19.74 32.05
C ASP A 64 11.63 20.92 32.62
N PRO A 65 10.83 20.71 33.68
CA PRO A 65 10.07 21.79 34.33
C PRO A 65 10.91 22.90 34.95
N ASN A 66 12.21 22.67 35.15
CA ASN A 66 13.17 23.66 35.63
C ASN A 66 13.90 24.38 34.47
N GLN A 67 13.46 24.16 33.23
CA GLN A 67 14.04 24.73 32.00
C GLN A 67 15.46 24.25 31.68
N ASN A 68 15.86 23.10 32.22
CA ASN A 68 17.09 22.42 31.83
C ASN A 68 16.84 21.57 30.59
N VAL A 69 17.75 21.67 29.61
CA VAL A 69 17.69 20.89 28.38
C VAL A 69 18.09 19.44 28.66
N ILE A 70 17.19 18.50 28.39
CA ILE A 70 17.40 17.05 28.54
C ILE A 70 17.99 16.50 27.24
N TYR A 71 17.34 16.80 26.12
CA TYR A 71 17.77 16.39 24.78
C TYR A 71 17.75 17.59 23.85
N GLN A 72 18.83 17.74 23.09
CA GLN A 72 18.92 18.74 22.04
C GLN A 72 19.73 18.15 20.89
N GLU A 73 19.08 18.01 19.76
CA GLU A 73 19.74 17.61 18.53
C GLU A 73 19.29 18.49 17.37
N ASN A 74 20.22 18.70 16.44
CA ASN A 74 19.98 19.52 15.26
C ASN A 74 19.95 18.63 14.01
N LYS A 75 19.20 19.05 13.00
CA LYS A 75 19.08 18.42 11.68
C LYS A 75 18.64 16.94 11.73
N LYS A 76 17.63 16.63 12.53
CA LYS A 76 17.08 15.27 12.62
C LYS A 76 15.83 15.13 11.77
N ARG A 77 15.71 14.01 11.06
CA ARG A 77 14.57 13.72 10.18
C ARG A 77 13.42 13.02 10.91
N HIS A 78 13.77 12.23 11.91
CA HIS A 78 12.84 11.51 12.77
C HIS A 78 13.54 11.21 14.11
N GLY A 79 12.75 10.82 15.10
CA GLY A 79 13.22 10.29 16.38
C GLY A 79 12.11 9.55 17.10
N ASP A 80 12.48 8.47 17.78
CA ASP A 80 11.61 7.70 18.69
C ASP A 80 12.44 7.37 19.93
N PHE A 81 12.00 7.83 21.09
CA PHE A 81 12.68 7.55 22.34
C PHE A 81 11.74 7.66 23.53
N VAL A 82 12.09 6.89 24.57
CA VAL A 82 11.37 6.83 25.84
C VAL A 82 12.32 7.26 26.94
N PHE A 83 11.90 8.19 27.79
CA PHE A 83 12.71 8.65 28.92
C PHE A 83 11.86 8.85 30.18
N PRO A 84 12.44 8.62 31.38
CA PRO A 84 11.74 8.85 32.64
C PRO A 84 11.75 10.33 33.03
N ALA A 85 10.57 10.88 33.30
CA ALA A 85 10.36 12.22 33.84
C ALA A 85 10.76 12.28 35.32
N GLN A 86 12.01 12.65 35.61
CA GLN A 86 12.56 12.62 36.98
C GLN A 86 11.85 13.53 37.98
N ILE A 87 11.28 14.64 37.51
CA ILE A 87 10.72 15.70 38.35
C ILE A 87 9.27 15.92 37.92
N PRO A 88 8.29 15.97 38.85
CA PRO A 88 6.92 16.29 38.49
C PRO A 88 6.81 17.75 38.03
N GLY A 89 6.12 17.99 36.92
CA GLY A 89 5.92 19.32 36.35
C GLY A 89 5.64 19.31 34.84
N GLU A 90 5.68 20.49 34.23
CA GLU A 90 5.47 20.67 32.79
C GLU A 90 6.78 20.47 32.01
N TYR A 91 6.82 19.46 31.15
CA TYR A 91 7.90 19.23 30.19
C TYR A 91 7.57 19.94 28.88
N GLU A 92 8.60 20.52 28.25
CA GLU A 92 8.48 21.29 27.00
C GLU A 92 9.17 20.55 25.85
N PHE A 93 8.46 20.40 24.72
CA PHE A 93 8.93 19.79 23.49
C PHE A 93 8.86 20.82 22.37
N CYS A 94 10.00 21.33 21.93
CA CYS A 94 10.08 22.36 20.92
C CYS A 94 10.70 21.88 19.62
N PHE A 95 10.10 22.28 18.50
CA PHE A 95 10.65 22.14 17.15
C PHE A 95 11.04 23.52 16.61
N SER A 96 12.20 23.62 15.99
CA SER A 96 12.74 24.87 15.44
C SER A 96 13.16 24.69 13.98
N ASN A 97 12.71 25.61 13.14
CA ASN A 97 13.06 25.66 11.72
C ASN A 97 13.92 26.89 11.39
N THR A 98 14.92 27.17 12.23
CA THR A 98 15.75 28.38 12.14
C THR A 98 16.67 28.36 10.92
N MET A 99 17.04 27.17 10.44
CA MET A 99 17.97 27.01 9.31
C MET A 99 17.29 27.18 7.93
N SER A 100 15.98 26.91 7.81
CA SER A 100 15.27 27.10 6.55
C SER A 100 14.79 28.54 6.39
N THR A 101 15.37 29.24 5.41
CA THR A 101 15.07 30.64 5.10
C THR A 101 13.82 30.84 4.26
N TYR A 102 13.31 29.79 3.60
CA TYR A 102 12.25 29.93 2.60
C TYR A 102 11.16 28.84 2.64
N SER A 103 11.45 27.63 3.16
CA SER A 103 10.49 26.52 3.15
C SER A 103 9.91 26.23 4.54
N GLU A 104 8.58 26.14 4.61
CA GLU A 104 7.86 25.52 5.73
C GLU A 104 8.10 24.00 5.75
N LYS A 105 7.89 23.39 6.92
CA LYS A 105 8.06 21.95 7.16
C LYS A 105 6.80 21.37 7.78
N VAL A 106 6.44 20.16 7.39
CA VAL A 106 5.31 19.43 7.95
C VAL A 106 5.86 18.36 8.88
N VAL A 107 5.53 18.45 10.17
CA VAL A 107 6.05 17.56 11.21
C VAL A 107 4.90 16.81 11.86
N ASP A 108 5.01 15.49 11.87
CA ASP A 108 4.12 14.59 12.58
C ASP A 108 4.78 14.21 13.91
N PHE A 109 4.06 14.34 15.02
CA PHE A 109 4.63 14.02 16.34
C PHE A 109 3.57 13.45 17.28
N GLU A 110 4.03 12.64 18.23
CA GLU A 110 3.20 12.01 19.25
C GLU A 110 3.95 12.01 20.59
N ILE A 111 3.25 12.42 21.66
CA ILE A 111 3.77 12.38 23.03
C ILE A 111 2.80 11.53 23.86
N GLU A 112 3.29 10.42 24.40
CA GLU A 112 2.52 9.51 25.24
C GLU A 112 3.14 9.48 26.65
N VAL A 113 2.31 9.66 27.67
CA VAL A 113 2.71 9.59 29.08
C VAL A 113 2.15 8.32 29.67
N GLU A 114 3.03 7.37 30.00
CA GLU A 114 2.65 6.16 30.72
C GLU A 114 2.60 6.47 32.21
N ASP A 115 1.50 7.05 32.68
CA ASP A 115 1.24 7.17 34.11
C ASP A 115 0.58 5.89 34.64
N GLU A 116 1.16 5.29 35.68
CA GLU A 116 0.66 4.07 36.33
C GLU A 116 -0.79 4.20 36.88
N GLY A 117 -1.39 5.40 36.84
CA GLY A 117 -2.77 5.66 37.25
C GLY A 117 -3.75 6.04 36.13
N THR A 118 -3.30 6.47 34.96
CA THR A 118 -4.19 6.98 33.89
C THR A 118 -3.76 6.56 32.49
N GLY A 119 -3.05 5.45 32.36
CA GLY A 119 -2.95 4.71 31.10
C GLY A 119 -4.35 4.23 30.68
N SER A 120 -4.85 4.78 29.57
CA SER A 120 -6.04 4.31 28.87
C SER A 120 -5.82 2.87 28.35
N LYS A 121 -5.85 1.89 29.25
CA LYS A 121 -6.08 0.45 29.01
C LYS A 121 -5.91 -0.30 30.34
N GLY A 122 -7.04 -0.73 30.91
CA GLY A 122 -7.08 -1.71 31.99
C GLY A 122 -7.10 -1.10 33.38
N VAL A 123 -8.25 -1.24 34.04
CA VAL A 123 -8.41 -1.10 35.49
C VAL A 123 -7.42 -2.06 36.17
N LYS A 124 -6.24 -1.57 36.55
CA LYS A 124 -5.35 -2.30 37.47
C LYS A 124 -5.94 -2.14 38.87
N ALA A 125 -6.74 -3.12 39.28
CA ALA A 125 -7.16 -3.22 40.67
C ALA A 125 -5.91 -3.46 41.52
N SER A 126 -5.52 -2.47 42.31
CA SER A 126 -4.42 -2.62 43.27
C SER A 126 -4.80 -3.70 44.29
N LEU A 127 -4.18 -4.88 44.20
CA LEU A 127 -4.36 -5.90 45.22
C LEU A 127 -3.76 -5.41 46.55
N PRO A 128 -4.46 -5.53 47.68
CA PRO A 128 -3.93 -5.14 48.97
C PRO A 128 -2.71 -6.00 49.33
N ASN A 129 -1.62 -5.35 49.72
CA ASN A 129 -0.42 -6.01 50.21
C ASN A 129 -0.76 -6.86 51.43
N GLN A 130 -0.57 -8.18 51.33
CA GLN A 130 -0.77 -9.10 52.45
C GLN A 130 0.28 -8.83 53.54
N PRO A 131 -0.12 -8.53 54.80
CA PRO A 131 0.81 -8.07 55.83
C PRO A 131 1.68 -9.16 56.46
N ASN A 132 1.63 -10.41 56.00
CA ASN A 132 2.45 -11.50 56.55
C ASN A 132 2.56 -12.69 55.60
N ALA A 133 3.61 -12.74 54.78
CA ALA A 133 4.13 -13.99 54.26
C ALA A 133 5.63 -13.83 53.97
N LYS A 134 6.45 -14.70 54.55
CA LYS A 134 7.83 -14.87 54.10
C LYS A 134 7.82 -15.12 52.57
N PRO A 135 8.74 -14.55 51.79
CA PRO A 135 8.68 -14.66 50.34
C PRO A 135 8.95 -16.12 49.96
N LEU A 136 7.91 -16.88 49.62
CA LEU A 136 8.12 -18.09 48.84
C LEU A 136 8.53 -17.60 47.45
N ALA A 137 9.80 -17.80 47.10
CA ALA A 137 10.38 -17.45 45.79
C ALA A 137 9.51 -17.91 44.60
N HIS A 138 8.68 -18.94 44.79
CA HIS A 138 7.70 -19.42 43.83
C HIS A 138 6.61 -18.39 43.48
N VAL A 139 6.10 -17.61 44.44
CA VAL A 139 5.08 -16.56 44.21
C VAL A 139 5.68 -15.38 43.46
N GLU A 140 6.93 -15.02 43.77
CA GLU A 140 7.68 -13.98 43.06
C GLU A 140 7.92 -14.37 41.59
N ASN A 141 8.32 -15.63 41.35
CA ASN A 141 8.54 -16.15 40.00
C ASN A 141 7.23 -16.22 39.18
N MET A 142 6.10 -16.58 39.81
CA MET A 142 4.79 -16.55 39.16
C MET A 142 4.39 -15.12 38.80
N ARG A 143 4.64 -14.15 39.70
CA ARG A 143 4.36 -12.73 39.44
C ARG A 143 5.19 -12.21 38.27
N ALA A 144 6.49 -12.49 38.24
CA ALA A 144 7.36 -12.11 37.13
C ALA A 144 6.94 -12.73 35.79
N THR A 145 6.40 -13.95 35.82
CA THR A 145 5.87 -14.61 34.61
C THR A 145 4.58 -13.94 34.12
N VAL A 146 3.68 -13.57 35.03
CA VAL A 146 2.46 -12.81 34.71
C VAL A 146 2.81 -11.45 34.10
N ASP A 147 3.78 -10.74 34.69
CA ASP A 147 4.23 -9.44 34.20
C ASP A 147 4.85 -9.54 32.79
N ASN A 148 5.62 -10.60 32.52
CA ASN A 148 6.19 -10.84 31.19
C ASN A 148 5.11 -11.17 30.14
N ILE A 149 4.13 -12.01 30.49
CA ILE A 149 2.99 -12.33 29.61
C ILE A 149 2.17 -11.06 29.32
N GLU A 150 1.92 -10.22 30.33
CA GLU A 150 1.21 -8.95 30.15
C GLU A 150 1.97 -8.03 29.18
N SER A 151 3.29 -7.93 29.32
CA SER A 151 4.13 -7.16 28.39
C SER A 151 4.07 -7.70 26.96
N GLN A 152 4.08 -9.02 26.76
CA GLN A 152 3.96 -9.61 25.43
C GLN A 152 2.57 -9.40 24.83
N LEU A 153 1.51 -9.53 25.63
CA LEU A 153 0.13 -9.30 25.20
C LEU A 153 -0.13 -7.82 24.83
N ASP A 154 0.48 -6.87 25.54
CA ASP A 154 0.40 -5.46 25.17
C ASP A 154 1.12 -5.20 23.83
N GLY A 155 2.31 -5.79 23.63
CA GLY A 155 3.02 -5.74 22.36
C GLY A 155 2.20 -6.27 21.18
N LEU A 156 1.55 -7.43 21.36
CA LEU A 156 0.65 -8.01 20.36
C LEU A 156 -0.58 -7.12 20.11
N THR A 157 -1.18 -6.57 21.17
CA THR A 157 -2.34 -5.69 21.05
C THR A 157 -2.01 -4.42 20.27
N LYS A 158 -0.86 -3.78 20.57
CA LYS A 158 -0.35 -2.61 19.84
C LYS A 158 -0.12 -2.95 18.36
N THR A 159 0.48 -4.10 18.09
CA THR A 159 0.75 -4.59 16.72
C THR A 159 -0.55 -4.83 15.93
N LEU A 160 -1.54 -5.47 16.54
CA LEU A 160 -2.85 -5.68 15.92
C LEU A 160 -3.59 -4.36 15.67
N GLN A 161 -3.49 -3.40 16.59
CA GLN A 161 -4.06 -2.07 16.40
C GLN A 161 -3.38 -1.31 15.26
N PHE A 162 -2.06 -1.43 15.13
CA PHE A 162 -1.31 -0.89 14.00
C PHE A 162 -1.79 -1.51 12.67
N TYR A 163 -1.88 -2.84 12.58
CA TYR A 163 -2.36 -3.52 11.36
C TYR A 163 -3.81 -3.17 11.03
N LYS A 164 -4.69 -3.07 12.04
CA LYS A 164 -6.09 -2.66 11.84
C LYS A 164 -6.18 -1.24 11.28
N THR A 165 -5.38 -0.31 11.81
CA THR A 165 -5.35 1.08 11.36
C THR A 165 -4.82 1.18 9.94
N ARG A 166 -3.73 0.46 9.63
CA ARG A 166 -3.17 0.38 8.28
C ARG A 166 -4.16 -0.22 7.29
N ASN A 167 -4.83 -1.32 7.64
CA ASN A 167 -5.85 -1.93 6.79
C ASN A 167 -7.02 -0.97 6.57
N SER A 168 -7.49 -0.27 7.61
CA SER A 168 -8.55 0.73 7.47
C SER A 168 -8.15 1.90 6.56
N ARG A 169 -6.90 2.39 6.65
CA ARG A 169 -6.38 3.44 5.75
C ARG A 169 -6.25 2.95 4.31
N ASN A 170 -5.74 1.73 4.11
CA ASN A 170 -5.61 1.13 2.79
C ASN A 170 -7.00 0.91 2.17
N GLN A 171 -7.95 0.38 2.93
CA GLN A 171 -9.33 0.19 2.50
C GLN A 171 -10.00 1.53 2.14
N ALA A 172 -9.79 2.58 2.93
CA ALA A 172 -10.31 3.91 2.62
C ALA A 172 -9.69 4.48 1.32
N THR A 173 -8.40 4.23 1.10
CA THR A 173 -7.71 4.62 -0.15
C THR A 173 -8.31 3.88 -1.34
N VAL A 174 -8.54 2.56 -1.22
CA VAL A 174 -9.17 1.74 -2.26
C VAL A 174 -10.58 2.23 -2.56
N GLN A 175 -11.42 2.43 -1.55
CA GLN A 175 -12.81 2.88 -1.73
C GLN A 175 -12.87 4.27 -2.38
N SER A 176 -11.99 5.19 -1.99
CA SER A 176 -11.90 6.51 -2.61
C SER A 176 -11.42 6.44 -4.06
N THR A 177 -10.51 5.52 -4.38
CA THR A 177 -9.99 5.30 -5.74
C THR A 177 -11.07 4.67 -6.62
N GLU A 178 -11.74 3.65 -6.12
CA GLU A 178 -12.88 2.98 -6.77
C GLU A 178 -13.96 4.00 -7.14
N SER A 179 -14.37 4.84 -6.19
CA SER A 179 -15.39 5.87 -6.44
C SER A 179 -14.96 6.86 -7.52
N ARG A 180 -13.70 7.32 -7.49
CA ARG A 180 -13.16 8.25 -8.51
C ARG A 180 -13.15 7.63 -9.90
N ILE A 181 -12.70 6.37 -10.00
CA ILE A 181 -12.67 5.63 -11.27
C ILE A 181 -14.09 5.44 -11.81
N PHE A 182 -15.05 5.10 -10.94
CA PHE A 182 -16.45 4.92 -11.32
C PHE A 182 -17.06 6.20 -11.90
N TYR A 183 -16.88 7.36 -11.24
CA TYR A 183 -17.42 8.61 -11.78
C TYR A 183 -16.70 9.06 -13.05
N PHE A 184 -15.38 8.82 -13.15
CA PHE A 184 -14.62 9.11 -14.37
C PHE A 184 -15.08 8.26 -15.56
N SER A 185 -15.33 6.97 -15.37
CA SER A 185 -15.81 6.08 -16.43
C SER A 185 -17.24 6.43 -16.87
N VAL A 186 -18.12 6.82 -15.95
CA VAL A 186 -19.46 7.34 -16.29
C VAL A 186 -19.35 8.60 -17.16
N PHE A 187 -18.46 9.53 -16.80
CA PHE A 187 -18.22 10.73 -17.60
C PHE A 187 -17.66 10.41 -18.99
N GLU A 188 -16.74 9.46 -19.10
CA GLU A 188 -16.18 9.01 -20.38
C GLU A 188 -17.26 8.42 -21.30
N VAL A 189 -18.15 7.58 -20.77
CA VAL A 189 -19.26 7.00 -21.56
C VAL A 189 -20.19 8.10 -22.07
N LEU A 190 -20.51 9.10 -21.25
CA LEU A 190 -21.32 10.25 -21.69
C LEU A 190 -20.64 11.02 -22.83
N LEU A 191 -19.33 11.28 -22.72
CA LEU A 191 -18.57 11.93 -23.79
C LEU A 191 -18.57 11.12 -25.10
N MET A 192 -18.51 9.79 -25.03
CA MET A 192 -18.60 8.95 -26.24
C MET A 192 -19.96 9.07 -26.91
N VAL A 193 -21.04 9.05 -26.13
CA VAL A 193 -22.40 9.23 -26.65
C VAL A 193 -22.56 10.61 -27.29
N ASP A 194 -22.01 11.66 -26.66
CA ASP A 194 -22.07 13.02 -27.21
C ASP A 194 -21.26 13.15 -28.51
N VAL A 195 -20.04 12.60 -28.57
CA VAL A 195 -19.18 12.65 -29.78
C VAL A 195 -19.80 11.85 -30.92
N THR A 196 -20.34 10.66 -30.65
CA THR A 196 -21.01 9.83 -31.67
C THR A 196 -22.29 10.49 -32.19
N SER A 197 -23.06 11.15 -31.32
CA SER A 197 -24.26 11.90 -31.71
C SER A 197 -23.92 13.10 -32.59
N LEU A 198 -22.90 13.88 -32.22
CA LEU A 198 -22.43 15.03 -33.01
C LEU A 198 -21.88 14.60 -34.37
N ASN A 199 -21.12 13.50 -34.41
CA ASN A 199 -20.59 12.95 -35.66
C ASN A 199 -21.71 12.37 -36.54
N ALA A 200 -22.72 11.73 -35.94
CA ALA A 200 -23.90 11.23 -36.67
C ALA A 200 -24.73 12.37 -37.27
N GLU A 201 -24.88 13.49 -36.56
CA GLU A 201 -25.58 14.68 -37.08
C GLU A 201 -24.79 15.35 -38.23
N GLN A 202 -23.46 15.39 -38.13
CA GLN A 202 -22.59 15.86 -39.23
C GLN A 202 -22.68 14.95 -40.46
N PHE A 203 -22.72 13.63 -40.26
CA PHE A 203 -22.90 12.65 -41.34
C PHE A 203 -24.28 12.77 -42.00
N SER A 204 -25.34 12.97 -41.21
CA SER A 204 -26.71 13.17 -41.72
C SER A 204 -26.85 14.44 -42.57
N ARG A 205 -26.13 15.53 -42.24
CA ARG A 205 -26.08 16.74 -43.09
C ARG A 205 -25.32 16.54 -44.40
N SER A 206 -24.46 15.53 -44.49
CA SER A 206 -23.67 15.22 -45.69
C SER A 206 -24.41 14.33 -46.71
N SER A 207 -25.51 13.68 -46.35
CA SER A 207 -26.22 12.76 -47.25
C SER A 207 -27.41 13.41 -47.97
N SER A 208 -27.19 14.02 -49.14
CA SER A 208 -28.20 14.18 -50.20
C SER A 208 -27.95 13.13 -51.31
N PRO A 209 -28.97 12.58 -52.01
CA PRO A 209 -28.83 11.29 -52.69
C PRO A 209 -28.48 11.35 -54.20
N LYS A 210 -27.90 10.24 -54.69
CA LYS A 210 -27.86 9.65 -56.08
C LYS A 210 -26.58 9.82 -56.92
N PRO A 211 -26.32 8.97 -57.95
CA PRO A 211 -27.04 7.74 -58.40
C PRO A 211 -26.14 6.49 -58.59
N THR A 212 -26.81 5.36 -58.84
CA THR A 212 -26.26 4.05 -59.23
C THR A 212 -26.16 3.91 -60.76
N LEU A 213 -25.12 3.15 -61.19
CA LEU A 213 -25.00 2.27 -62.38
C LEU A 213 -24.39 2.84 -63.67
N GLN A 214 -23.23 2.30 -64.09
CA GLN A 214 -23.16 1.37 -65.23
C GLN A 214 -21.78 0.69 -65.35
N SER A 215 -21.85 -0.54 -65.86
CA SER A 215 -20.85 -1.60 -65.98
C SER A 215 -20.02 -1.56 -67.27
N LEU A 216 -19.04 -2.50 -67.34
CA LEU A 216 -18.31 -3.06 -68.50
C LEU A 216 -16.99 -2.31 -68.85
N ASP A 217 -15.84 -2.94 -69.09
CA ASP A 217 -15.51 -4.33 -69.46
C ASP A 217 -14.14 -4.79 -68.92
N GLN A 218 -14.04 -6.12 -68.87
CA GLN A 218 -12.88 -7.02 -68.89
C GLN A 218 -11.54 -6.45 -69.43
N ASP A 219 -10.44 -6.78 -68.75
CA ASP A 219 -9.38 -7.53 -69.45
C ASP A 219 -8.62 -8.43 -68.48
N ASN A 220 -8.34 -9.64 -68.96
CA ASN A 220 -7.80 -10.78 -68.24
C ASN A 220 -6.53 -11.19 -68.98
N SER A 221 -5.37 -11.20 -68.33
CA SER A 221 -4.22 -11.94 -68.83
C SER A 221 -3.20 -12.21 -67.71
N ASP A 222 -3.08 -13.51 -67.46
CA ASP A 222 -1.85 -14.27 -67.31
C ASP A 222 -1.24 -14.47 -65.91
N ASP A 223 -1.32 -15.75 -65.53
CA ASP A 223 -0.56 -16.46 -64.51
C ASP A 223 0.96 -16.21 -64.64
N GLU A 224 1.64 -16.06 -63.49
CA GLU A 224 2.83 -16.86 -63.23
C GLU A 224 3.14 -16.96 -61.73
N ARG A 225 3.43 -18.19 -61.31
CA ARG A 225 3.87 -18.58 -59.96
C ARG A 225 5.26 -18.02 -59.65
N LEU A 226 5.47 -17.64 -58.39
CA LEU A 226 6.67 -18.07 -57.67
C LEU A 226 6.42 -18.08 -56.16
N ASN A 227 6.66 -19.24 -55.55
CA ASN A 227 6.87 -19.40 -54.12
C ASN A 227 8.29 -18.92 -53.78
N SER A 228 8.44 -18.26 -52.64
CA SER A 228 9.63 -18.39 -51.81
C SER A 228 9.25 -18.02 -50.38
N ASP A 229 9.32 -19.04 -49.53
CA ASP A 229 9.28 -18.94 -48.08
C ASP A 229 10.46 -18.10 -47.59
N GLU A 230 10.23 -17.25 -46.58
CA GLU A 230 11.30 -16.61 -45.80
C GLU A 230 11.20 -17.14 -44.37
N ASP A 231 12.23 -17.90 -43.99
CA ASP A 231 12.54 -18.33 -42.63
C ASP A 231 13.11 -17.13 -41.83
N GLU A 232 12.68 -16.96 -40.58
CA GLU A 232 13.38 -16.12 -39.60
C GLU A 232 14.13 -17.04 -38.62
N ASP A 233 15.46 -16.89 -38.57
CA ASP A 233 16.37 -17.63 -37.70
C ASP A 233 16.29 -17.16 -36.24
N GLU A 234 16.29 -18.14 -35.34
CA GLU A 234 16.57 -18.04 -33.90
C GLU A 234 18.06 -17.72 -33.65
N GLU A 235 18.35 -16.72 -32.80
CA GLU A 235 19.63 -16.63 -32.10
C GLU A 235 19.49 -17.12 -30.66
N VAL A 236 20.17 -18.22 -30.38
CA VAL A 236 20.42 -18.84 -29.08
C VAL A 236 21.69 -18.24 -28.50
N GLU A 237 21.65 -17.79 -27.24
CA GLU A 237 22.86 -17.66 -26.43
C GLU A 237 22.67 -18.38 -25.08
N GLU A 238 23.39 -19.49 -24.94
CA GLU A 238 23.54 -20.26 -23.70
C GLU A 238 24.58 -19.59 -22.79
N GLN A 239 24.23 -19.34 -21.53
CA GLN A 239 25.17 -19.48 -20.41
C GLN A 239 24.45 -20.05 -19.17
N GLN A 240 24.58 -21.36 -18.98
CA GLN A 240 24.37 -22.03 -17.69
C GLN A 240 25.73 -22.50 -17.17
N LEU A 241 26.25 -21.91 -16.08
CA LEU A 241 27.02 -22.66 -15.08
C LEU A 241 27.30 -21.87 -13.77
N GLN A 242 26.28 -21.45 -13.00
CA GLN A 242 26.49 -21.21 -11.55
C GLN A 242 25.21 -21.16 -10.71
N LYS A 243 24.23 -22.02 -10.99
CA LYS A 243 23.00 -22.15 -10.20
C LYS A 243 23.08 -23.32 -9.23
N HIS A 244 23.93 -23.24 -8.20
CA HIS A 244 23.85 -24.17 -7.06
C HIS A 244 24.53 -23.72 -5.74
N SER A 245 24.56 -22.43 -5.40
CA SER A 245 25.02 -22.02 -4.06
C SER A 245 24.63 -20.61 -3.60
N LEU A 246 23.55 -20.01 -4.11
CA LEU A 246 23.20 -18.61 -3.78
C LEU A 246 21.74 -18.37 -3.33
N ASP A 247 20.94 -19.42 -3.14
CA ASP A 247 19.52 -19.28 -2.76
C ASP A 247 19.25 -19.09 -1.26
N VAL A 248 20.28 -19.01 -0.41
CA VAL A 248 20.08 -18.80 1.04
C VAL A 248 20.15 -17.32 1.45
N ASP A 249 20.78 -16.46 0.65
CA ASP A 249 20.98 -15.04 1.02
C ASP A 249 19.95 -14.08 0.39
N THR A 250 19.14 -14.53 -0.57
CA THR A 250 18.23 -13.65 -1.33
C THR A 250 16.85 -13.51 -0.67
N GLU A 251 16.33 -14.57 -0.04
CA GLU A 251 15.08 -14.49 0.74
C GLU A 251 15.26 -13.67 2.02
N ASP A 252 16.45 -13.73 2.63
CA ASP A 252 16.81 -12.98 3.84
C ASP A 252 16.96 -11.47 3.59
N GLN A 253 17.17 -11.05 2.33
CA GLN A 253 17.15 -9.64 1.93
C GLN A 253 15.73 -9.10 1.70
N LEU A 254 14.83 -9.91 1.14
CA LEU A 254 13.42 -9.53 0.95
C LEU A 254 12.65 -9.47 2.28
N ALA A 255 13.00 -10.35 3.23
CA ALA A 255 12.49 -10.28 4.60
C ALA A 255 13.01 -9.05 5.37
N ARG A 256 14.24 -8.57 5.11
CA ARG A 256 14.76 -7.34 5.72
C ARG A 256 14.20 -6.05 5.11
N GLU A 257 13.64 -6.10 3.91
CA GLU A 257 12.96 -4.96 3.28
C GLU A 257 11.48 -4.82 3.66
N SER A 258 10.87 -5.84 4.28
CA SER A 258 9.48 -5.79 4.71
C SER A 258 9.37 -5.38 6.19
N ASP A 259 8.89 -4.15 6.40
CA ASP A 259 8.26 -3.66 7.64
C ASP A 259 9.10 -3.88 8.92
N ILE A 260 9.90 -2.92 9.42
CA ILE A 260 9.42 -1.94 10.41
C ILE A 260 10.40 -0.73 10.60
N THR A 261 11.56 -0.66 9.94
CA THR A 261 12.50 0.47 10.18
C THR A 261 13.09 1.14 8.94
N VAL A 262 12.75 0.67 7.74
CA VAL A 262 13.14 1.40 6.52
C VAL A 262 12.16 2.55 6.34
N SER A 263 12.61 3.72 6.78
CA SER A 263 12.07 5.03 6.45
C SER A 263 11.45 4.99 5.05
N ASN A 264 10.16 5.33 4.98
CA ASN A 264 9.43 5.48 3.73
C ASN A 264 10.02 6.68 2.95
N ILE A 265 11.21 6.52 2.39
CA ILE A 265 11.78 7.40 1.39
C ILE A 265 11.05 7.02 0.11
N LYS A 266 9.78 7.44 0.00
CA LYS A 266 9.19 7.63 -1.32
C LYS A 266 9.98 8.76 -1.95
N SER A 267 10.92 8.38 -2.81
CA SER A 267 11.77 9.32 -3.52
C SER A 267 10.91 10.41 -4.17
N SER A 268 11.33 11.67 -4.06
CA SER A 268 10.76 12.83 -4.77
C SER A 268 10.57 12.56 -6.28
N GLN A 269 11.33 11.60 -6.83
CA GLN A 269 11.19 11.11 -8.19
C GLN A 269 9.81 10.49 -8.49
N ALA A 270 9.20 9.77 -7.54
CA ALA A 270 7.88 9.16 -7.73
C ALA A 270 6.77 10.23 -7.82
N GLU A 271 6.84 11.27 -6.99
CA GLU A 271 5.88 12.37 -6.98
C GLU A 271 5.97 13.22 -8.25
N TYR A 272 7.19 13.57 -8.69
CA TYR A 272 7.40 14.31 -9.93
C TYR A 272 6.97 13.52 -11.17
N ARG A 273 7.21 12.20 -11.21
CA ARG A 273 6.74 11.34 -12.31
C ARG A 273 5.22 11.35 -12.38
N GLY A 274 4.52 11.20 -11.25
CA GLY A 274 3.06 11.28 -11.20
C GLY A 274 2.54 12.62 -11.70
N PHE A 275 3.13 13.73 -11.24
CA PHE A 275 2.76 15.07 -11.69
C PHE A 275 3.03 15.29 -13.17
N THR A 276 4.19 14.88 -13.67
CA THR A 276 4.58 15.03 -15.08
C THR A 276 3.65 14.22 -15.98
N ILE A 277 3.34 12.98 -15.61
CA ILE A 277 2.39 12.14 -16.34
C ILE A 277 1.00 12.78 -16.33
N TYR A 278 0.56 13.35 -15.22
CA TYR A 278 -0.72 14.05 -15.12
C TYR A 278 -0.81 15.29 -16.02
N VAL A 279 0.24 16.12 -16.04
CA VAL A 279 0.28 17.33 -16.89
C VAL A 279 0.32 16.95 -18.37
N LEU A 280 1.14 15.97 -18.74
CA LEU A 280 1.23 15.50 -20.12
C LEU A 280 -0.08 14.84 -20.59
N SER A 281 -0.70 14.01 -19.74
CA SER A 281 -1.96 13.34 -20.08
C SER A 281 -3.13 14.31 -20.17
N SER A 282 -3.20 15.30 -19.28
CA SER A 282 -4.24 16.35 -19.33
C SER A 282 -4.09 17.23 -20.57
N LEU A 283 -2.87 17.63 -20.94
CA LEU A 283 -2.62 18.40 -22.16
C LEU A 283 -2.97 17.58 -23.41
N ALA A 284 -2.56 16.31 -23.45
CA ALA A 284 -2.91 15.42 -24.56
C ALA A 284 -4.43 15.21 -24.69
N LEU A 285 -5.14 15.08 -23.56
CA LEU A 285 -6.60 14.95 -23.53
C LEU A 285 -7.30 16.22 -24.03
N VAL A 286 -6.83 17.41 -23.63
CA VAL A 286 -7.39 18.68 -24.13
C VAL A 286 -7.17 18.83 -25.63
N LEU A 287 -5.98 18.46 -26.14
CA LEU A 287 -5.70 18.48 -27.58
C LEU A 287 -6.57 17.48 -28.34
N TYR A 288 -6.75 16.27 -27.80
CA TYR A 288 -7.61 15.25 -28.38
C TYR A 288 -9.07 15.71 -28.45
N VAL A 289 -9.64 16.17 -27.34
CA VAL A 289 -11.03 16.68 -27.29
C VAL A 289 -11.21 17.90 -28.20
N SER A 290 -10.22 18.78 -28.28
CA SER A 290 -10.27 19.93 -29.21
C SER A 290 -10.30 19.45 -30.66
N TRP A 291 -9.48 18.44 -31.01
CA TRP A 291 -9.48 17.86 -32.35
C TRP A 291 -10.79 17.15 -32.71
N THR A 292 -11.44 16.45 -31.76
CA THR A 292 -12.73 15.79 -32.03
C THR A 292 -13.89 16.77 -32.19
N LEU A 293 -13.90 17.88 -31.45
CA LEU A 293 -14.99 18.86 -31.45
C LEU A 293 -14.93 19.84 -32.63
N ILE A 294 -13.76 20.13 -33.19
CA ILE A 294 -13.62 21.12 -34.27
C ILE A 294 -14.11 20.54 -35.62
N PRO A 295 -15.06 21.19 -36.33
CA PRO A 295 -15.50 20.75 -37.65
C PRO A 295 -14.40 20.93 -38.73
N PRO A 296 -14.39 20.12 -39.80
CA PRO A 296 -13.42 20.23 -40.88
C PRO A 296 -13.49 21.59 -41.60
N ALA A 297 -14.68 22.20 -41.68
CA ALA A 297 -14.87 23.51 -42.29
C ALA A 297 -14.09 24.64 -41.60
N THR A 298 -13.82 24.51 -40.30
CA THR A 298 -12.99 25.47 -39.55
C THR A 298 -11.50 25.17 -39.65
N LEU A 299 -11.11 23.90 -39.82
CA LEU A 299 -9.71 23.52 -40.03
C LEU A 299 -9.19 23.98 -41.40
N HIS A 300 -9.99 23.81 -42.46
CA HIS A 300 -9.63 24.30 -43.80
C HIS A 300 -9.55 25.83 -43.87
N LYS A 301 -10.35 26.56 -43.07
CA LYS A 301 -10.21 28.03 -42.93
C LYS A 301 -8.90 28.44 -42.25
N LEU A 302 -8.32 27.55 -41.45
CA LEU A 302 -7.04 27.75 -40.75
C LEU A 302 -5.85 27.22 -41.57
N SER A 303 -6.06 26.81 -42.83
CA SER A 303 -5.05 26.21 -43.71
C SER A 303 -4.38 24.95 -43.15
N ILE A 304 -5.11 24.16 -42.35
CA ILE A 304 -4.66 22.86 -41.88
C ILE A 304 -5.37 21.77 -42.70
N ASP A 305 -4.70 21.30 -43.75
CA ASP A 305 -5.26 20.31 -44.68
C ASP A 305 -4.79 18.87 -44.39
N TYR A 306 -3.73 18.70 -43.60
CA TYR A 306 -3.21 17.39 -43.21
C TYR A 306 -3.46 17.12 -41.72
N TYR A 307 -4.46 16.29 -41.43
CA TYR A 307 -4.77 15.76 -40.10
C TYR A 307 -5.25 14.30 -40.23
N PRO A 308 -5.06 13.46 -39.21
CA PRO A 308 -5.49 12.07 -39.25
C PRO A 308 -7.01 11.96 -39.46
N ASP A 309 -7.48 10.83 -40.01
CA ASP A 309 -8.92 10.61 -40.20
C ASP A 309 -9.67 10.72 -38.87
N LYS A 310 -10.83 11.37 -38.88
CA LYS A 310 -11.67 11.55 -37.70
C LYS A 310 -12.22 10.21 -37.19
N TYR A 311 -12.22 9.14 -37.99
CA TYR A 311 -12.55 7.77 -37.55
C TYR A 311 -11.79 7.35 -36.27
N TRP A 312 -10.52 7.76 -36.13
CA TRP A 312 -9.70 7.45 -34.96
C TRP A 312 -10.25 8.02 -33.64
N SER A 313 -11.08 9.06 -33.70
CA SER A 313 -11.77 9.60 -32.52
C SER A 313 -12.80 8.63 -31.92
N ILE A 314 -13.32 7.69 -32.72
CA ILE A 314 -14.28 6.67 -32.28
C ILE A 314 -13.56 5.34 -32.03
N ALA A 315 -12.53 5.04 -32.82
CA ALA A 315 -11.77 3.80 -32.72
C ALA A 315 -10.93 3.71 -31.43
N ILE A 316 -10.19 4.77 -31.07
CA ILE A 316 -9.29 4.72 -29.90
C ILE A 316 -10.04 4.36 -28.60
N PRO A 317 -11.18 5.01 -28.28
CA PRO A 317 -11.90 4.69 -27.06
C PRO A 317 -12.61 3.33 -27.10
N SER A 318 -13.10 2.91 -28.27
CA SER A 318 -13.76 1.60 -28.41
C SER A 318 -12.77 0.44 -28.23
N TYR A 319 -11.56 0.58 -28.77
CA TYR A 319 -10.47 -0.38 -28.51
C TYR A 319 -10.01 -0.34 -27.06
N SER A 320 -9.95 0.83 -26.42
CA SER A 320 -9.59 0.97 -25.00
C SER A 320 -10.57 0.24 -24.08
N LEU A 321 -11.88 0.40 -24.31
CA LEU A 321 -12.91 -0.31 -23.54
C LEU A 321 -12.84 -1.82 -23.76
N MET A 322 -12.59 -2.28 -24.98
CA MET A 322 -12.42 -3.71 -25.24
C MET A 322 -11.18 -4.28 -24.57
N LEU A 323 -10.07 -3.55 -24.58
CA LEU A 323 -8.85 -3.95 -23.90
C LEU A 323 -9.05 -4.05 -22.38
N MET A 324 -9.79 -3.12 -21.76
CA MET A 324 -10.14 -3.18 -20.34
C MET A 324 -10.91 -4.46 -20.00
N LEU A 325 -11.95 -4.79 -20.79
CA LEU A 325 -12.71 -6.02 -20.59
C LEU A 325 -11.85 -7.27 -20.77
N PHE A 326 -10.98 -7.28 -21.79
CA PHE A 326 -10.05 -8.37 -22.03
C PHE A 326 -9.09 -8.57 -20.84
N VAL A 327 -8.53 -7.49 -20.29
CA VAL A 327 -7.64 -7.55 -19.12
C VAL A 327 -8.36 -8.12 -17.90
N TYR A 328 -9.60 -7.72 -17.63
CA TYR A 328 -10.36 -8.29 -16.50
C TYR A 328 -10.63 -9.78 -16.69
N TRP A 329 -11.00 -10.18 -17.90
CA TRP A 329 -11.27 -11.58 -18.20
C TRP A 329 -10.00 -12.43 -18.10
N PHE A 330 -8.89 -11.91 -18.63
CA PHE A 330 -7.57 -12.53 -18.52
C PHE A 330 -7.11 -12.66 -17.06
N LEU A 331 -7.24 -11.60 -16.25
CA LEU A 331 -6.89 -11.64 -14.83
C LEU A 331 -7.77 -12.63 -14.06
N ALA A 332 -9.07 -12.68 -14.34
CA ALA A 332 -9.97 -13.66 -13.73
C ALA A 332 -9.54 -15.08 -14.08
N LEU A 333 -9.27 -15.36 -15.36
CA LEU A 333 -8.77 -16.65 -15.83
C LEU A 333 -7.43 -17.02 -15.20
N TYR A 334 -6.48 -16.09 -15.18
CA TYR A 334 -5.17 -16.31 -14.57
C TYR A 334 -5.30 -16.64 -13.07
N ASN A 335 -6.15 -15.90 -12.36
CA ASN A 335 -6.43 -16.17 -10.95
C ASN A 335 -7.07 -17.56 -10.77
N THR A 336 -8.01 -17.96 -11.62
CA THR A 336 -8.74 -19.24 -11.49
C THR A 336 -7.97 -20.46 -12.00
N GLU A 337 -7.11 -20.31 -13.00
CA GLU A 337 -6.41 -21.44 -13.64
C GLU A 337 -4.97 -21.59 -13.16
N VAL A 338 -4.27 -20.48 -12.87
CA VAL A 338 -2.84 -20.51 -12.53
C VAL A 338 -2.61 -20.36 -11.03
N LEU A 339 -3.28 -19.39 -10.39
CA LEU A 339 -3.04 -19.09 -8.96
C LEU A 339 -3.86 -19.98 -8.02
N THR A 340 -5.13 -20.27 -8.34
CA THR A 340 -5.92 -21.22 -7.53
C THR A 340 -5.65 -22.64 -7.96
N LEU A 341 -5.10 -23.45 -7.05
CA LEU A 341 -4.96 -24.88 -7.25
C LEU A 341 -6.35 -25.55 -7.40
N PRO A 342 -6.48 -26.60 -8.23
CA PRO A 342 -7.72 -27.35 -8.33
C PRO A 342 -8.05 -28.04 -6.98
N LEU A 343 -9.34 -28.18 -6.65
CA LEU A 343 -9.80 -28.73 -5.36
C LEU A 343 -9.30 -30.15 -5.05
N ASP A 344 -8.81 -30.88 -6.05
CA ASP A 344 -8.29 -32.25 -5.92
C ASP A 344 -6.77 -32.29 -5.67
N ASN A 345 -6.10 -31.14 -5.55
CA ASN A 345 -4.67 -31.09 -5.28
C ASN A 345 -4.40 -31.22 -3.77
N ILE A 346 -3.53 -32.16 -3.40
CA ILE A 346 -3.05 -32.37 -2.02
C ILE A 346 -2.45 -31.10 -1.40
N ASN A 347 -1.83 -30.23 -2.22
CA ASN A 347 -1.29 -28.94 -1.81
C ASN A 347 -2.37 -27.95 -1.31
N THR A 348 -3.66 -28.27 -1.47
CA THR A 348 -4.76 -27.48 -0.90
C THR A 348 -4.90 -27.70 0.62
N PHE A 349 -4.41 -28.84 1.13
CA PHE A 349 -4.50 -29.22 2.55
C PHE A 349 -3.16 -29.15 3.28
N VAL A 350 -2.09 -28.86 2.55
CA VAL A 350 -0.70 -29.11 2.92
C VAL A 350 0.07 -27.85 2.61
N ASP A 351 0.78 -27.33 3.61
CA ASP A 351 1.62 -26.15 3.48
C ASP A 351 3.07 -26.52 3.08
N GLU A 352 3.90 -25.51 2.84
CA GLU A 352 5.32 -25.67 2.49
C GLU A 352 6.14 -26.39 3.58
N TYR A 353 5.66 -26.37 4.82
CA TYR A 353 6.34 -26.98 5.97
C TYR A 353 5.81 -28.37 6.31
N THR A 354 4.84 -28.87 5.56
CA THR A 354 4.23 -30.18 5.81
C THR A 354 5.21 -31.29 5.42
N GLN A 355 5.60 -32.11 6.40
CA GLN A 355 6.46 -33.26 6.18
C GLN A 355 5.63 -34.53 5.97
N PHE A 356 5.73 -35.13 4.78
CA PHE A 356 5.13 -36.43 4.51
C PHE A 356 6.10 -37.57 4.84
N PRO A 357 5.62 -38.69 5.42
CA PRO A 357 6.42 -39.89 5.52
C PRO A 357 6.73 -40.40 4.10
N SER A 358 8.00 -40.40 3.72
CA SER A 358 8.42 -40.91 2.41
C SER A 358 8.14 -42.41 2.30
N ASN A 359 7.51 -42.83 1.20
CA ASN A 359 7.23 -44.25 0.91
C ASN A 359 8.51 -45.12 0.90
N ASN A 360 9.67 -44.52 0.64
CA ASN A 360 10.95 -45.22 0.62
C ASN A 360 11.45 -45.56 2.03
N GLU A 361 11.08 -44.78 3.06
CA GLU A 361 11.45 -45.05 4.45
C GLU A 361 10.45 -45.99 5.15
N LEU A 362 9.20 -45.99 4.69
CA LEU A 362 8.13 -46.89 5.15
C LEU A 362 8.43 -48.37 4.92
N SER A 363 9.28 -48.68 3.93
CA SER A 363 9.61 -50.06 3.54
C SER A 363 10.70 -50.71 4.37
N LEU A 364 11.53 -49.91 5.07
CA LEU A 364 12.75 -50.38 5.75
C LEU A 364 12.62 -50.42 7.28
N VAL A 365 11.65 -49.68 7.84
CA VAL A 365 11.39 -49.63 9.28
C VAL A 365 9.89 -49.86 9.49
N GLY A 366 9.53 -50.74 10.43
CA GLY A 366 8.14 -51.15 10.64
C GLY A 366 7.18 -49.96 10.75
N HIS A 367 6.02 -50.05 10.08
CA HIS A 367 5.00 -48.99 9.94
C HIS A 367 4.79 -48.15 11.21
N ASN A 368 4.75 -48.78 12.38
CA ASN A 368 4.45 -48.10 13.65
C ASN A 368 5.60 -47.27 14.22
N GLN A 369 6.84 -47.51 13.78
CA GLN A 369 8.02 -46.88 14.36
C GLN A 369 8.38 -45.60 13.60
N VAL A 370 8.31 -45.63 12.27
CA VAL A 370 8.45 -44.42 11.42
C VAL A 370 7.35 -43.40 11.74
N ILE A 371 6.10 -43.85 11.90
CA ILE A 371 4.98 -42.97 12.24
C ILE A 371 5.18 -42.30 13.60
N LYS A 372 5.73 -43.01 14.60
CA LYS A 372 6.01 -42.43 15.92
C LYS A 372 7.09 -41.35 15.86
N ASP A 373 8.14 -41.57 15.09
CA ASP A 373 9.24 -40.61 14.98
C ASP A 373 8.79 -39.33 14.23
N TYR A 374 7.92 -39.47 13.22
CA TYR A 374 7.35 -38.34 12.47
C TYR A 374 6.27 -37.55 13.24
N ILE A 375 5.42 -38.20 14.05
CA ILE A 375 4.39 -37.52 14.87
C ILE A 375 5.01 -36.51 15.84
N HIS A 376 6.25 -36.73 16.25
CA HIS A 376 6.96 -35.88 17.21
C HIS A 376 7.92 -34.88 16.55
N GLN A 377 8.04 -34.88 15.22
CA GLN A 377 8.83 -33.89 14.50
C GLN A 377 7.99 -32.64 14.28
N ALA A 378 8.32 -31.57 15.01
CA ALA A 378 7.65 -30.30 14.87
C ALA A 378 8.01 -29.63 13.52
N PRO A 379 7.04 -29.09 12.77
CA PRO A 379 7.36 -28.12 11.72
C PRO A 379 7.97 -26.88 12.39
N SER A 380 8.85 -26.18 11.67
CA SER A 380 9.57 -25.02 12.19
C SER A 380 8.62 -23.82 12.37
N GLY A 381 7.94 -23.77 13.51
CA GLY A 381 7.06 -22.68 13.91
C GLY A 381 6.25 -23.09 15.13
N VAL A 382 6.15 -22.18 16.13
CA VAL A 382 5.34 -22.22 17.36
C VAL A 382 4.78 -23.61 17.73
N TRP A 383 5.28 -24.19 18.82
CA TRP A 383 4.81 -25.47 19.35
C TRP A 383 3.29 -25.44 19.60
N ASP A 384 2.52 -26.03 18.70
CA ASP A 384 1.19 -26.52 19.04
C ASP A 384 1.35 -27.67 20.04
N LEU A 385 0.55 -27.64 21.11
CA LEU A 385 0.51 -28.73 22.09
C LEU A 385 0.01 -30.00 21.37
N PRO A 386 0.74 -31.13 21.43
CA PRO A 386 0.32 -32.36 20.79
C PRO A 386 -1.10 -32.73 21.21
N ILE A 387 -1.97 -33.06 20.25
CA ILE A 387 -3.37 -33.41 20.53
C ILE A 387 -3.48 -34.56 21.56
N THR A 388 -2.47 -35.42 21.64
CA THR A 388 -2.36 -36.47 22.65
C THR A 388 -2.16 -35.90 24.05
N MET A 389 -1.28 -34.91 24.21
CA MET A 389 -1.05 -34.23 25.49
C MET A 389 -2.28 -33.41 25.90
N VAL A 390 -2.94 -32.77 24.94
CA VAL A 390 -4.21 -32.06 25.18
C VAL A 390 -5.30 -33.04 25.62
N ASN A 391 -5.41 -34.20 24.98
CA ASN A 391 -6.37 -35.22 25.35
C ASN A 391 -6.05 -35.89 26.69
N GLU A 392 -4.78 -36.11 27.00
CA GLU A 392 -4.35 -36.60 28.32
C GLU A 392 -4.71 -35.56 29.39
N VAL A 393 -4.41 -34.28 29.18
CA VAL A 393 -4.76 -33.24 30.17
C VAL A 393 -6.28 -33.01 30.30
N LEU A 394 -7.05 -33.12 29.21
CA LEU A 394 -8.50 -32.87 29.23
C LEU A 394 -9.36 -34.10 29.58
N TYR A 395 -8.87 -35.30 29.30
CA TYR A 395 -9.65 -36.54 29.40
C TYR A 395 -8.97 -37.64 30.19
N ASP A 396 -7.74 -37.46 30.71
CA ASP A 396 -7.15 -38.37 31.70
C ASP A 396 -7.71 -38.04 33.09
N ASP A 397 -9.03 -38.19 33.23
CA ASP A 397 -9.61 -38.47 34.54
C ASP A 397 -9.28 -39.94 34.84
N SER A 398 -8.22 -40.12 35.63
CA SER A 398 -7.83 -41.40 36.19
C SER A 398 -8.98 -42.03 36.99
N ASP A 399 -9.51 -43.15 36.49
CA ASP A 399 -10.15 -44.22 37.26
C ASP A 399 -9.27 -45.48 37.23
#